data_AF-A0A850NWM5-F1
#
_entry.id   AF-A0A850NWM5-F1
#
_cell.length_a   1.000
_cell.length_b   1.000
_cell.length_c   1.000
_cell.angle_alpha   90.00
_cell.angle_beta   90.00
_cell.angle_gamma   90.00
#
_symmetry.space_group_name_H-M   'P 1'
#
loop_
_entity.id
_entity.type
_entity.pdbx_description
1 polymer ?
#
loop_
_entity_poly.entity_id
_entity_poly.type
_entity_poly.pdbx_seq_one_letter_code
_entity_poly.pdbx_strand_id
1 'polypeptide(L)'
;MTLPLPPARWLVCGGGRRNPALMRALARHLPGEVAPVERVGWDGDALEAQCFGFLAIRSLRGLPLSLPTTTGVPEPLSGGRRVPCS
;
A
#
# COMPACT_ATOMS: atom_id res chain seq x y z
N MET A 1 9.58 8.10 -14.92
CA MET A 1 10.04 7.45 -13.67
C MET A 1 10.23 5.97 -13.99
N THR A 2 11.48 5.53 -14.05
CA THR A 2 11.81 4.13 -14.35
C THR A 2 12.24 3.48 -13.06
N LEU A 3 11.65 2.33 -12.73
CA LEU A 3 12.13 1.53 -11.60
C LEU A 3 13.57 1.10 -11.89
N PRO A 4 14.45 1.05 -10.87
CA PRO A 4 15.86 0.73 -11.07
C PRO A 4 16.05 -0.66 -11.70
N LEU A 5 15.13 -1.58 -11.43
CA LEU A 5 15.04 -2.91 -12.01
C LEU A 5 13.56 -3.25 -12.29
N PRO A 6 13.25 -4.00 -13.36
CA PRO A 6 11.90 -4.46 -13.61
C PRO A 6 11.42 -5.39 -12.47
N PRO A 7 10.22 -5.16 -11.89
CA PRO A 7 9.68 -6.03 -10.86
C PRO A 7 9.45 -7.45 -11.39
N ALA A 8 9.85 -8.45 -10.60
CA ALA A 8 9.54 -9.84 -10.92
C ALA A 8 8.06 -10.20 -10.66
N ARG A 9 7.41 -9.47 -9.74
CA ARG A 9 6.03 -9.73 -9.32
C ARG A 9 5.30 -8.44 -8.94
N TRP A 10 4.02 -8.40 -9.27
CA TRP A 10 3.06 -7.35 -8.94
C TRP A 10 1.95 -7.96 -8.10
N LEU A 11 1.82 -7.52 -6.84
CA LEU A 11 0.77 -7.95 -5.94
C LEU A 11 -0.34 -6.90 -5.90
N VAL A 12 -1.56 -7.28 -6.28
CA VAL A 12 -2.70 -6.37 -6.43
C VAL A 12 -3.62 -6.47 -5.20
N CYS A 13 -3.83 -5.34 -4.52
CA CYS A 13 -4.76 -5.18 -3.39
C CYS A 13 -6.00 -4.37 -3.80
N GLY A 14 -6.95 -4.18 -2.86
CA GLY A 14 -8.16 -3.40 -3.08
C GLY A 14 -9.19 -4.08 -3.99
N GLY A 15 -10.37 -3.47 -4.17
CA GLY A 15 -11.50 -4.10 -4.87
C GLY A 15 -11.18 -4.54 -6.32
N GLY A 16 -10.28 -3.84 -7.01
CA GLY A 16 -9.89 -4.11 -8.38
C GLY A 16 -9.27 -5.50 -8.61
N ARG A 17 -8.62 -6.08 -7.60
CA ARG A 17 -8.02 -7.43 -7.71
C ARG A 17 -9.05 -8.53 -7.97
N ARG A 18 -10.32 -8.31 -7.60
CA ARG A 18 -11.44 -9.22 -7.84
C ARG A 18 -12.00 -9.13 -9.26
N ASN A 19 -11.59 -8.15 -10.07
CA ASN A 19 -12.04 -7.98 -11.44
C ASN A 19 -11.12 -8.75 -12.40
N PRO A 20 -11.59 -9.87 -13.01
CA PRO A 20 -10.75 -10.67 -13.90
C PRO A 20 -10.32 -9.94 -15.17
N ALA A 21 -11.14 -9.01 -15.69
CA ALA A 21 -10.80 -8.23 -16.86
C ALA A 21 -9.66 -7.25 -16.56
N LEU A 22 -9.69 -6.61 -15.39
CA LEU A 22 -8.62 -5.73 -14.93
C LEU A 22 -7.33 -6.50 -14.71
N MET A 23 -7.38 -7.64 -14.01
CA MET A 23 -6.20 -8.47 -13.75
C MET A 23 -5.55 -8.97 -15.05
N ARG A 24 -6.36 -9.37 -16.05
CA ARG A 24 -5.85 -9.72 -17.39
C ARG A 24 -5.27 -8.52 -18.14
N ALA A 25 -5.84 -7.34 -17.99
CA ALA A 25 -5.28 -6.13 -18.60
C ALA A 25 -3.92 -5.80 -17.97
N LEU A 26 -3.80 -5.85 -16.64
CA LEU A 26 -2.55 -5.64 -15.92
C LEU A 26 -1.48 -6.65 -16.34
N ALA A 27 -1.83 -7.95 -16.38
CA ALA A 27 -0.91 -9.01 -16.80
C ALA A 27 -0.40 -8.88 -18.24
N ARG A 28 -1.13 -8.18 -19.12
CA ARG A 28 -0.69 -7.90 -20.49
C ARG A 28 0.27 -6.73 -20.61
N HIS A 29 0.20 -5.75 -19.71
CA HIS A 29 0.94 -4.49 -19.81
C HIS A 29 2.12 -4.40 -18.83
N LEU A 30 2.10 -5.18 -17.76
CA LEU A 30 3.16 -5.19 -16.76
C LEU A 30 4.12 -6.37 -17.00
N PRO A 31 5.44 -6.13 -16.96
CA PRO A 31 6.41 -7.21 -17.01
C PRO A 31 6.37 -8.04 -15.72
N GLY A 32 6.51 -9.36 -15.81
CA GLY A 32 6.53 -10.23 -14.64
C GLY A 32 5.15 -10.71 -14.19
N GLU A 33 5.10 -11.39 -13.05
CA GLU A 33 3.90 -12.07 -12.56
C GLU A 33 2.92 -11.09 -11.90
N VAL A 34 1.68 -11.00 -12.39
CA VAL A 34 0.60 -10.25 -11.72
C VAL A 34 -0.28 -11.22 -10.93
N ALA A 35 -0.39 -11.00 -9.62
CA ALA A 35 -1.17 -11.86 -8.72
C ALA A 35 -1.95 -11.05 -7.67
N PRO A 36 -3.07 -11.55 -7.17
CA PRO A 36 -3.74 -10.96 -6.01
C PRO A 36 -2.87 -11.14 -4.75
N VAL A 37 -2.97 -10.21 -3.79
CA VAL A 37 -2.22 -10.26 -2.51
C VAL A 37 -2.53 -11.51 -1.67
N GLU A 38 -3.69 -12.13 -1.87
CA GLU A 38 -4.08 -13.41 -1.24
C GLU A 38 -3.07 -14.54 -1.54
N ARG A 39 -2.34 -14.44 -2.65
CA ARG A 39 -1.31 -15.42 -3.01
C ARG A 39 -0.13 -15.48 -2.03
N VAL A 40 0.10 -14.40 -1.28
CA VAL A 40 1.10 -14.35 -0.21
C VAL A 40 0.47 -14.41 1.19
N GLY A 41 -0.81 -14.80 1.28
CA GLY A 41 -1.54 -14.94 2.54
C GLY A 41 -2.04 -13.63 3.13
N TRP A 42 -2.09 -12.55 2.35
CA TRP A 42 -2.59 -11.25 2.80
C TRP A 42 -4.06 -11.07 2.44
N ASP A 43 -4.82 -10.45 3.34
CA ASP A 43 -6.19 -10.05 3.07
C ASP A 43 -6.20 -8.70 2.33
N GLY A 44 -6.51 -8.74 1.03
CA GLY A 44 -6.52 -7.54 0.20
C GLY A 44 -7.71 -6.61 0.41
N ASP A 45 -8.75 -7.03 1.14
CA ASP A 45 -9.88 -6.19 1.52
C ASP A 45 -9.59 -5.45 2.83
N ALA A 46 -8.90 -6.11 3.75
CA ALA A 46 -8.52 -5.50 5.02
C ALA A 46 -7.25 -4.65 4.94
N LEU A 47 -6.45 -4.76 3.88
CA LEU A 47 -5.12 -4.14 3.80
C LEU A 47 -5.12 -2.62 4.05
N GLU A 48 -6.08 -1.89 3.46
CA GLU A 48 -6.20 -0.45 3.68
C GLU A 48 -6.61 -0.11 5.13
N ALA A 49 -7.58 -0.85 5.68
CA ALA A 49 -8.01 -0.67 7.06
C ALA A 49 -6.89 -0.99 8.07
N GLN A 50 -6.12 -2.05 7.83
CA GLN A 50 -4.96 -2.42 8.62
C GLN A 50 -3.86 -1.36 8.54
N CYS A 51 -3.62 -0.80 7.34
CA CYS A 51 -2.70 0.32 7.15
C CYS A 51 -3.11 1.53 8.01
N PHE A 52 -4.38 1.92 8.00
CA PHE A 52 -4.87 3.00 8.87
C PHE A 52 -4.70 2.69 10.36
N GLY A 53 -4.98 1.46 10.80
CA GLY A 53 -4.74 1.04 12.18
C GLY A 53 -3.27 1.15 12.60
N PHE A 54 -2.36 0.72 11.72
CA PHE A 54 -0.91 0.87 11.93
C PHE A 54 -0.49 2.34 12.00
N LEU A 55 -0.97 3.18 11.09
CA LEU A 55 -0.70 4.62 11.09
C LEU A 55 -1.25 5.30 12.35
N ALA A 56 -2.40 4.88 12.86
CA ALA A 56 -3.00 5.41 14.09
C ALA A 56 -2.10 5.16 15.31
N ILE A 57 -1.60 3.93 15.51
CA ILE A 57 -0.67 3.62 16.61
C ILE A 57 0.65 4.40 16.47
N ARG A 58 1.14 4.57 15.24
CA ARG A 58 2.35 5.37 15.00
C ARG A 58 2.13 6.85 15.30
N SER A 59 0.99 7.41 14.91
CA SER A 59 0.57 8.78 15.25
C SER A 59 0.52 8.97 16.77
N LEU A 60 -0.11 8.03 17.50
CA LEU A 60 -0.17 8.06 18.97
C LEU A 60 1.22 7.99 19.63
N ARG A 61 2.19 7.34 18.98
CA ARG A 61 3.58 7.23 19.44
C ARG A 61 4.50 8.32 18.89
N GLY A 62 3.98 9.28 18.13
CA GLY A 62 4.78 10.33 17.47
C GLY A 62 5.77 9.80 16.42
N LEU A 63 5.58 8.58 15.91
CA LEU A 63 6.48 7.94 14.97
C LEU A 63 6.22 8.44 13.52
N PRO A 64 7.23 8.43 12.63
CA PRO A 64 7.08 8.88 11.26
C PRO A 64 6.00 8.10 10.49
N LEU A 65 5.13 8.83 9.78
CA LEU A 65 4.12 8.27 8.87
C LEU A 65 4.50 8.52 7.40
N SER A 66 5.18 9.62 7.15
CA SER A 66 5.66 10.05 5.84
C SER A 66 7.18 9.96 5.79
N LEU A 67 7.70 9.52 4.64
CA LEU A 67 9.13 9.44 4.39
C LEU A 67 9.48 10.27 3.15
N PRO A 68 10.70 10.86 3.07
CA PRO A 68 11.13 11.61 1.90
C PRO A 68 11.01 10.78 0.60
N THR A 69 11.23 9.48 0.70
CA THR A 69 11.19 8.55 -0.42
C THR A 69 9.78 8.22 -0.92
N THR A 70 8.73 8.48 -0.13
CA THR A 70 7.33 8.19 -0.51
C THR A 70 6.55 9.44 -0.87
N THR A 71 6.65 10.51 -0.06
CA THR A 71 5.83 11.73 -0.22
C THR A 71 6.65 13.01 -0.46
N GLY A 72 7.99 12.93 -0.43
CA GLY A 72 8.86 14.10 -0.66
C GLY A 72 9.00 15.06 0.52
N VAL A 73 8.60 14.64 1.73
CA VAL A 73 8.84 15.42 2.96
C VAL A 73 10.34 15.62 3.21
N PRO A 74 10.78 16.73 3.83
CA PRO A 74 12.22 17.05 3.98
C PRO A 74 12.96 16.07 4.92
N GLU A 75 12.24 15.51 5.89
CA GLU A 75 12.72 14.50 6.82
C GLU A 75 11.56 13.56 7.19
N PRO A 76 11.79 12.42 7.86
CA PRO A 76 10.70 11.56 8.32
C PRO A 76 9.73 12.32 9.24
N LEU A 77 8.49 12.56 8.78
CA LEU A 77 7.50 13.34 9.51
C LEU A 77 6.42 12.44 10.11
N SER A 78 6.08 12.70 11.38
CA SER A 78 4.86 12.18 12.00
C SER A 78 3.63 12.95 11.49
N GLY A 79 2.44 12.47 11.83
CA GLY A 79 1.19 13.13 11.43
C GLY A 79 -0.03 12.50 12.07
N GLY A 80 -1.21 12.85 11.57
CA GLY A 80 -2.49 12.44 12.14
C GLY A 80 -2.92 13.31 13.32
N ARG A 81 -4.22 13.35 13.59
CA ARG A 81 -4.79 14.10 14.73
C ARG A 81 -5.63 13.15 15.57
N ARG A 82 -5.29 13.01 16.84
CA ARG A 82 -6.12 12.31 17.82
C ARG A 82 -7.34 13.18 18.13
N VAL A 83 -8.54 12.66 17.84
CA VAL A 83 -9.79 13.26 18.27
C VAL A 83 -10.29 12.45 19.46
N PRO A 84 -10.28 13.00 20.70
CA PRO A 84 -10.80 12.28 21.85
C PRO A 84 -12.31 12.06 21.70
N CYS A 85 -12.79 10.90 22.12
CA CYS A 85 -14.23 10.66 22.25
C CYS A 85 -14.70 11.42 23.48
N SER A 86 -15.69 12.31 23.32
CA SER A 86 -16.42 12.96 24.41
C SER A 86 -17.39 11.99 25.07
#